data_AF-A0A9P0MMY9-F1
#
_entry.id   AF-A0A9P0MMY9-F1
#
_cell.length_a   1.000
_cell.length_b   1.000
_cell.length_c   1.000
_cell.angle_alpha   90.00
_cell.angle_beta   90.00
_cell.angle_gamma   90.00
#
_symmetry.space_group_name_H-M   'P 1'
#
loop_
_entity.id
_entity.type
_entity.pdbx_description
1 polymer ?
#
loop_
_entity_poly.entity_id
_entity_poly.type
_entity_poly.pdbx_seq_one_letter_code
_entity_poly.pdbx_strand_id
1 'polypeptide(L)'
;MKVLSNDSMRPNRLERHLKQQHPTLVLKTKKFFSSKAESLERMRLDKSGSYHSGVSQHLKGSFEIAFMIATQKKPHIIGEELMKPCVLKATQIILGEGAEQEMKSISLSNNTVKQIINKVNLSPFFAISCDESDIVNCAQ
;
A
#
# COMPACT_ATOMS: atom_id res chain seq x y z
N MET A 1 -17.04 -2.37 -13.16
CA MET A 1 -16.52 -3.74 -12.93
C MET A 1 -16.65 -4.01 -11.43
N LYS A 2 -17.42 -5.03 -11.01
CA LYS A 2 -17.63 -5.31 -9.58
C LYS A 2 -16.45 -6.14 -9.06
N VAL A 3 -15.74 -5.65 -8.07
CA VAL A 3 -14.69 -6.42 -7.39
C VAL A 3 -15.36 -7.44 -6.49
N LEU A 4 -15.02 -8.71 -6.68
CA LEU A 4 -15.56 -9.82 -5.89
C LEU A 4 -14.65 -10.11 -4.71
N SER A 5 -15.26 -10.42 -3.56
CA SER A 5 -14.52 -10.96 -2.43
C SER A 5 -14.09 -12.40 -2.74
N ASN A 6 -13.03 -12.87 -2.08
CA ASN A 6 -12.55 -14.25 -2.22
C ASN A 6 -13.66 -15.27 -1.91
N ASP A 7 -14.60 -14.90 -1.02
CA ASP A 7 -15.75 -15.72 -0.66
C ASP A 7 -16.72 -15.97 -1.83
N SER A 8 -16.68 -15.12 -2.88
CA SER A 8 -17.45 -15.32 -4.12
C SER A 8 -16.90 -16.43 -5.01
N MET A 9 -15.69 -16.92 -4.76
CA MET A 9 -15.07 -18.02 -5.52
C MET A 9 -15.56 -19.40 -5.10
N ARG A 10 -16.34 -19.51 -4.01
CA ARG A 10 -16.96 -20.78 -3.62
C ARG A 10 -17.91 -21.27 -4.73
N PRO A 11 -17.96 -22.58 -5.05
CA PRO A 11 -18.69 -23.11 -6.22
C PRO A 11 -20.13 -22.59 -6.34
N ASN A 12 -20.93 -22.74 -5.28
CA ASN A 12 -22.34 -22.33 -5.29
C ASN A 12 -22.52 -20.80 -5.46
N ARG A 13 -21.57 -20.00 -4.97
CA ARG A 13 -21.63 -18.53 -5.06
C ARG A 13 -21.15 -18.03 -6.41
N LEU A 14 -20.10 -18.65 -6.94
CA LEU A 14 -19.57 -18.39 -8.26
C LEU A 14 -20.61 -18.73 -9.33
N GLU A 15 -21.26 -19.89 -9.24
CA GLU A 15 -22.29 -20.31 -10.18
C GLU A 15 -23.48 -19.33 -10.19
N ARG A 16 -23.99 -18.96 -9.02
CA ARG A 16 -25.05 -17.96 -8.89
C ARG A 16 -24.64 -16.61 -9.47
N HIS A 17 -23.41 -16.17 -9.20
CA HIS A 17 -22.88 -14.92 -9.73
C HIS A 17 -22.83 -14.94 -11.27
N LEU A 18 -22.32 -16.04 -11.86
CA LEU A 18 -22.30 -16.21 -13.30
C LEU A 18 -23.72 -16.17 -13.88
N LYS A 19 -24.68 -16.88 -13.28
CA LYS A 19 -26.09 -16.87 -13.74
C LYS A 19 -26.72 -15.47 -13.71
N GLN A 20 -26.45 -14.69 -12.66
CA GLN A 20 -27.09 -13.38 -12.47
C GLN A 20 -26.40 -12.24 -13.21
N GLN A 21 -25.07 -12.27 -13.34
CA GLN A 21 -24.28 -11.15 -13.83
C GLN A 21 -23.64 -11.43 -15.19
N HIS A 22 -23.40 -12.70 -15.50
CA HIS A 22 -22.69 -13.14 -16.71
C HIS A 22 -23.34 -14.40 -17.31
N PRO A 23 -24.63 -14.37 -17.69
CA PRO A 23 -25.36 -15.56 -18.14
C PRO A 23 -24.70 -16.25 -19.34
N THR A 24 -23.98 -15.47 -20.17
CA THR A 24 -23.20 -15.96 -21.32
C THR A 24 -21.98 -16.81 -20.94
N LEU A 25 -21.54 -16.77 -19.68
CA LEU A 25 -20.36 -17.47 -19.17
C LEU A 25 -20.70 -18.77 -18.41
N VAL A 26 -21.97 -19.00 -18.07
CA VAL A 26 -22.42 -20.16 -17.26
C VAL A 26 -22.11 -21.50 -17.92
N LEU A 27 -22.21 -21.56 -19.25
CA LEU A 27 -22.00 -22.78 -20.04
C LEU A 27 -20.57 -22.91 -20.59
N LYS A 28 -19.68 -21.96 -20.26
CA LYS A 28 -18.31 -22.00 -20.76
C LYS A 28 -17.50 -23.06 -20.01
N THR A 29 -16.68 -23.78 -20.75
CA THR A 29 -15.85 -24.86 -20.20
C THR A 29 -14.67 -24.30 -19.40
N LYS A 30 -14.09 -25.11 -18.52
CA LYS A 30 -12.85 -24.78 -17.79
C LYS A 30 -11.75 -24.28 -18.73
N LYS A 31 -11.62 -24.89 -19.92
CA LYS A 31 -10.64 -24.51 -20.96
C LYS A 31 -10.81 -23.06 -21.42
N PHE A 32 -12.03 -22.57 -21.55
CA PHE A 32 -12.29 -21.16 -21.89
C PHE A 32 -11.73 -20.22 -20.81
N PHE A 33 -11.99 -20.52 -19.54
CA PHE A 33 -11.49 -19.70 -18.43
C PHE A 33 -9.97 -19.78 -18.28
N SER A 34 -9.36 -20.96 -18.46
CA SER A 34 -7.90 -21.12 -18.47
C SER A 34 -7.26 -20.32 -19.60
N SER A 35 -7.78 -20.43 -20.82
CA SER A 35 -7.26 -19.67 -21.96
C SER A 35 -7.45 -18.16 -21.78
N LYS A 36 -8.56 -17.73 -21.18
CA LYS A 36 -8.80 -16.33 -20.84
C LYS A 36 -7.84 -15.83 -19.76
N ALA A 37 -7.55 -16.64 -18.74
CA ALA A 37 -6.57 -16.34 -17.72
C ALA A 37 -5.17 -16.18 -18.34
N GLU A 38 -4.74 -17.13 -19.17
CA GLU A 38 -3.46 -17.04 -19.89
C GLU A 38 -3.39 -15.82 -20.81
N SER A 39 -4.50 -15.45 -21.46
CA SER A 39 -4.56 -14.22 -22.25
C SER A 39 -4.42 -12.96 -21.40
N LEU A 40 -5.01 -12.93 -20.20
CA LEU A 40 -4.88 -11.82 -19.25
C LEU A 40 -3.46 -11.73 -18.69
N GLU A 41 -2.86 -12.87 -18.33
CA GLU A 41 -1.45 -12.93 -17.90
C GLU A 41 -0.50 -12.45 -19.00
N ARG A 42 -0.75 -12.81 -20.26
CA ARG A 42 0.02 -12.30 -21.39
C ARG A 42 -0.15 -10.80 -21.65
N MET A 43 -1.30 -10.23 -21.28
CA MET A 43 -1.60 -8.80 -21.36
C MET A 43 -1.13 -8.00 -20.14
N ARG A 44 -0.67 -8.65 -19.06
CA ARG A 44 -0.06 -7.93 -17.95
C ARG A 44 1.19 -7.22 -18.45
N LEU A 45 1.22 -5.90 -18.23
CA LEU A 45 2.34 -5.04 -18.61
C LEU A 45 3.63 -5.42 -17.86
N ASP A 46 3.52 -6.06 -16.68
CA ASP A 46 4.66 -6.47 -15.84
C ASP A 46 4.77 -8.00 -15.65
N LYS A 47 5.12 -8.75 -16.71
CA LYS A 47 5.34 -10.21 -16.61
C LYS A 47 6.35 -10.64 -15.53
N SER A 48 7.21 -9.73 -15.08
CA SER A 48 8.22 -9.96 -14.04
C SER A 48 7.74 -9.66 -12.61
N GLY A 49 6.57 -9.03 -12.42
CA GLY A 49 6.17 -8.47 -11.13
C GLY A 49 7.06 -7.31 -10.66
N SER A 50 7.92 -6.75 -11.52
CA SER A 50 8.84 -5.68 -11.15
C SER A 50 8.11 -4.37 -10.83
N TYR A 51 6.95 -4.14 -11.45
CA TYR A 51 6.09 -3.01 -11.11
C TYR A 51 5.54 -3.17 -9.68
N HIS A 52 5.09 -4.38 -9.32
CA HIS A 52 4.78 -4.71 -7.92
C HIS A 52 5.99 -4.56 -6.99
N SER A 53 7.20 -4.94 -7.43
CA SER A 53 8.43 -4.83 -6.64
C SER A 53 8.84 -3.38 -6.38
N GLY A 54 8.88 -2.53 -7.41
CA GLY A 54 9.20 -1.10 -7.27
C GLY A 54 8.14 -0.35 -6.47
N VAL A 55 6.85 -0.58 -6.76
CA VAL A 55 5.74 -0.05 -5.95
C VAL A 55 5.83 -0.53 -4.50
N SER A 56 6.30 -1.75 -4.25
CA SER A 56 6.50 -2.27 -2.89
C SER A 56 7.62 -1.55 -2.14
N GLN A 57 8.71 -1.16 -2.81
CA GLN A 57 9.83 -0.44 -2.18
C GLN A 57 9.47 0.99 -1.84
N HIS A 58 8.82 1.73 -2.76
CA HIS A 58 8.36 3.09 -2.47
C HIS A 58 7.28 3.09 -1.37
N LEU A 59 6.37 2.12 -1.40
CA LEU A 59 5.36 1.95 -0.34
C LEU A 59 6.00 1.63 1.00
N LYS A 60 7.01 0.76 1.03
CA LYS A 60 7.77 0.44 2.24
C LYS A 60 8.48 1.68 2.79
N GLY A 61 9.13 2.47 1.93
CA GLY A 61 9.75 3.74 2.33
C GLY A 61 8.74 4.74 2.90
N SER A 62 7.60 4.93 2.23
CA SER A 62 6.49 5.76 2.73
C SER A 62 5.98 5.30 4.10
N PHE A 63 5.83 3.98 4.27
CA PHE A 63 5.36 3.40 5.53
C PHE A 63 6.34 3.65 6.67
N GLU A 64 7.63 3.40 6.44
CA GLU A 64 8.66 3.58 7.46
C GLU A 64 8.73 5.03 7.93
N ILE A 65 8.68 5.99 7.01
CA ILE A 65 8.67 7.42 7.35
C ILE A 65 7.42 7.78 8.15
N ALA A 66 6.24 7.35 7.73
CA ALA A 66 5.00 7.61 8.45
C ALA A 66 4.98 6.95 9.84
N PHE A 67 5.57 5.75 9.95
CA PHE A 67 5.73 5.04 11.22
C PHE A 67 6.64 5.81 12.18
N MET A 68 7.79 6.32 11.71
CA MET A 68 8.67 7.16 12.51
C MET A 68 8.00 8.46 12.97
N ILE A 69 7.17 9.08 12.12
CA ILE A 69 6.38 10.26 12.50
C ILE A 69 5.38 9.91 13.60
N ALA A 70 4.70 8.76 13.47
CA ALA A 70 3.74 8.26 14.45
C ALA A 70 4.39 7.98 15.81
N THR A 71 5.50 7.24 15.82
CA THR A 71 6.22 6.86 17.04
C THR A 71 6.75 8.07 17.81
N GLN A 72 7.19 9.10 17.09
CA GLN A 72 7.66 10.35 17.70
C GLN A 72 6.53 11.33 18.07
N LYS A 73 5.26 10.90 17.96
CA LYS A 73 4.06 11.73 18.21
C LYS A 73 4.09 13.08 17.44
N LYS A 74 4.66 13.09 16.23
CA LYS A 74 4.80 14.30 15.39
C LYS A 74 3.55 14.51 14.51
N PRO A 75 3.25 15.76 14.10
CA PRO A 75 2.13 16.03 13.21
C PRO A 75 2.38 15.40 11.83
N HIS A 76 1.35 14.76 11.27
CA HIS A 76 1.39 14.13 9.93
C HIS A 76 1.88 15.06 8.81
N ILE A 77 1.68 16.37 9.00
CA ILE A 77 2.07 17.44 8.08
C ILE A 77 3.59 17.49 7.84
N ILE A 78 4.40 17.06 8.82
CA ILE A 78 5.87 17.09 8.73
C ILE A 78 6.41 16.22 7.59
N GLY A 79 5.66 15.19 7.20
CA GLY A 79 6.01 14.31 6.09
C GLY A 79 6.08 15.06 4.75
N GLU A 80 5.09 15.91 4.50
CA GLU A 80 4.98 16.66 3.24
C GLU A 80 5.78 17.96 3.26
N GLU A 81 5.75 18.70 4.39
CA GLU A 81 6.40 20.02 4.50
C GLU A 81 7.92 19.95 4.65
N LEU A 82 8.46 18.92 5.33
CA LEU A 82 9.88 18.87 5.67
C LEU A 82 10.57 17.61 5.17
N MET A 83 10.03 16.42 5.46
CA MET A 83 10.71 15.17 5.11
C MET A 83 10.84 15.00 3.60
N LYS A 84 9.78 15.29 2.84
CA LYS A 84 9.79 15.21 1.38
C LYS A 84 10.87 16.10 0.74
N PRO A 85 10.96 17.41 1.00
CA PRO A 85 12.04 18.24 0.44
C PRO A 85 13.42 17.82 0.97
N CYS A 86 13.56 17.41 2.23
CA CYS A 86 14.83 16.93 2.77
C CYS A 86 15.36 15.70 2.03
N VAL A 87 14.53 14.68 1.80
CA VAL A 87 14.92 13.46 1.07
C VAL A 87 15.34 13.82 -0.35
N LEU A 88 14.53 14.60 -1.08
CA LEU A 88 14.86 14.99 -2.45
C LEU A 88 16.17 15.77 -2.53
N LYS A 89 16.41 16.71 -1.61
CA LYS A 89 17.63 17.52 -1.59
C LYS A 89 18.86 16.69 -1.26
N ALA A 90 18.77 15.80 -0.28
CA ALA A 90 19.87 14.90 0.09
C ALA A 90 20.21 13.96 -1.07
N THR A 91 19.21 13.37 -1.72
CA THR A 91 19.40 12.50 -2.89
C THR A 91 20.08 13.25 -4.04
N GLN A 92 19.63 14.47 -4.34
CA GLN A 92 20.25 15.30 -5.38
C GLN A 92 21.73 15.59 -5.08
N ILE A 93 22.08 15.92 -3.83
CA ILE A 93 23.47 16.25 -3.44
C ILE A 93 24.36 15.00 -3.48
N ILE A 94 23.87 13.86 -2.97
CA ILE A 94 24.70 12.66 -2.77
C ILE A 94 24.80 11.83 -4.05
N LEU A 95 23.69 11.65 -4.77
CA LEU A 95 23.61 10.76 -5.94
C LEU A 95 23.67 11.52 -7.27
N GLY A 96 23.63 12.85 -7.21
CA GLY A 96 23.66 13.72 -8.39
C GLY A 96 22.28 14.11 -8.90
N GLU A 97 22.29 15.00 -9.90
CA GLU A 97 21.10 15.59 -10.48
C GLU A 97 20.29 14.54 -11.27
N GLY A 98 18.99 14.43 -10.99
CA GLY A 98 18.07 13.49 -11.63
C GLY A 98 17.75 12.25 -10.78
N ALA A 99 18.59 11.91 -9.79
CA ALA A 99 18.34 10.80 -8.88
C ALA A 99 17.13 11.05 -7.95
N GLU A 100 16.78 12.32 -7.71
CA GLU A 100 15.62 12.67 -6.90
C GLU A 100 14.27 12.32 -7.56
N GLN A 101 14.24 12.09 -8.88
CA GLN A 101 13.01 11.72 -9.60
C GLN A 101 12.47 10.37 -9.15
N GLU A 102 13.36 9.41 -8.87
CA GLU A 102 12.96 8.11 -8.32
C GLU A 102 12.33 8.29 -6.93
N MET A 103 12.93 9.16 -6.09
CA MET A 103 12.47 9.43 -4.73
C MET A 103 11.14 10.21 -4.69
N LYS A 104 10.77 10.95 -5.76
CA LYS A 104 9.44 11.55 -5.88
C LYS A 104 8.31 10.52 -5.90
N SER A 105 8.61 9.27 -6.26
CA SER A 105 7.64 8.16 -6.24
C SER A 105 7.24 7.74 -4.83
N ILE A 106 8.00 8.14 -3.80
CA ILE A 106 7.63 7.93 -2.39
C ILE A 106 6.47 8.87 -2.05
N SER A 107 5.29 8.31 -1.81
CA SER A 107 4.11 9.08 -1.43
C SER A 107 4.16 9.43 0.05
N LEU A 108 4.54 10.66 0.36
CA LEU A 108 4.48 11.25 1.71
C LEU A 108 3.30 12.23 1.86
N SER A 109 2.22 12.03 1.09
CA SER A 109 1.07 12.92 1.18
C SER A 109 0.47 12.92 2.59
N ASN A 110 -0.04 14.06 3.02
CA ASN A 110 -0.68 14.21 4.32
C ASN A 110 -1.77 13.15 4.57
N ASN A 111 -2.52 12.75 3.54
CA ASN A 111 -3.56 11.72 3.64
C ASN A 111 -2.98 10.32 3.89
N THR A 112 -1.90 9.95 3.19
CA THR A 112 -1.22 8.66 3.36
C THR A 112 -0.60 8.54 4.74
N VAL A 113 0.13 9.58 5.17
CA VAL A 113 0.80 9.63 6.47
C VAL A 113 -0.23 9.59 7.60
N LYS A 114 -1.32 10.35 7.49
CA LYS A 114 -2.43 10.33 8.46
C LYS A 114 -3.09 8.96 8.60
N GLN A 115 -3.34 8.26 7.49
CA GLN A 115 -3.93 6.91 7.55
C GLN A 115 -3.02 5.90 8.25
N ILE A 116 -1.70 5.98 8.03
CA ILE A 116 -0.73 5.09 8.67
C ILE A 116 -0.62 5.42 10.16
N ILE A 117 -0.51 6.69 10.54
CA ILE A 117 -0.52 7.13 11.94
C ILE A 117 -1.78 6.62 12.66
N ASN A 118 -2.96 6.77 12.05
CA ASN A 118 -4.20 6.26 12.64
C ASN A 118 -4.17 4.75 12.85
N LYS A 119 -3.63 3.97 11.90
CA LYS A 119 -3.50 2.52 12.04
C LYS A 119 -2.48 2.11 13.12
N VAL A 120 -1.38 2.84 13.25
CA VAL A 120 -0.38 2.62 14.30
C VAL A 120 -1.00 2.92 15.67
N ASN A 121 -1.66 4.05 15.82
CA ASN A 121 -2.31 4.44 17.09
C ASN A 121 -3.47 3.52 17.49
N LEU A 122 -4.19 2.94 16.52
CA LEU A 122 -5.29 1.99 16.76
C LEU A 122 -4.80 0.54 16.95
N SER A 123 -3.50 0.26 16.77
CA SER A 123 -2.97 -1.07 16.96
C SER A 123 -2.86 -1.37 18.46
N PRO A 124 -3.48 -2.46 18.96
CA PRO A 124 -3.44 -2.80 20.38
C PRO A 124 -2.01 -3.01 20.89
N PHE A 125 -1.08 -3.45 20.04
CA PHE A 125 0.35 -3.58 20.39
C PHE A 125 1.04 -2.22 20.61
N PHE A 126 0.63 -1.18 19.90
CA PHE A 126 1.21 0.16 20.00
C PHE A 126 0.56 1.00 21.10
N ALA A 127 -0.75 0.82 21.30
CA ALA A 127 -1.48 1.44 22.40
C ALA A 127 -0.89 1.05 23.77
N ILE A 128 -0.46 -0.21 23.93
CA ILE A 128 0.15 -0.72 25.15
C ILE A 128 1.55 -0.11 25.39
N SER A 129 2.39 0.03 24.36
CA SER A 129 3.75 0.60 24.54
C SER A 129 3.77 2.10 24.81
N CYS A 130 2.73 2.83 24.40
CA CYS A 130 2.60 4.25 24.69
C CYS A 130 2.25 4.52 26.16
N ASP A 131 1.50 3.63 26.82
CA ASP A 131 1.14 3.79 28.24
C ASP A 131 2.34 3.59 29.18
N GLU A 132 3.32 2.76 28.79
CA GLU A 132 4.54 2.56 29.62
C GLU A 132 5.51 3.75 29.55
N SER A 133 5.49 4.54 28.47
CA SER A 133 6.41 5.67 28.28
C SER A 133 5.89 7.00 28.85
N ASP A 134 4.61 7.10 29.20
CA ASP A 134 4.04 8.27 29.88
C ASP A 134 4.26 8.24 31.42
N ILE A 135 4.91 7.20 31.96
CA ILE A 135 5.25 7.11 33.40
C ILE A 135 6.63 7.74 33.72
N VAL A 136 7.49 8.00 32.73
CA VAL A 136 8.91 8.36 32.97
C VAL A 136 9.21 9.86 32.98
N ASN A 137 8.21 10.74 32.75
CA ASN A 137 8.47 12.20 32.67
C ASN A 137 7.68 13.07 33.68
N CYS A 138 7.19 12.49 34.78
CA CYS A 138 6.61 13.26 35.89
C CYS A 138 7.53 13.43 37.11
N ALA A 139 8.84 13.16 36.98
CA ALA A 139 9.79 13.40 38.06
C ALA A 139 11.13 13.94 37.53
N GLN A 140 11.17 15.22 37.14
CA GLN A 140 12.33 16.08 37.38
C GLN A 140 11.99 17.57 37.25
#